data_AF-A0A8T5TXG7-F1
#
_entry.id   AF-A0A8T5TXG7-F1
#
_cell.length_a   1.000
_cell.length_b   1.000
_cell.length_c   1.000
_cell.angle_alpha   90.00
_cell.angle_beta   90.00
_cell.angle_gamma   90.00
#
_symmetry.space_group_name_H-M   'P 1'
#
loop_
_entity.id
_entity.type
_entity.pdbx_description
1 polymer ?
#
loop_
_entity_poly.entity_id
_entity_poly.type
_entity_poly.pdbx_seq_one_letter_code
_entity_poly.pdbx_strand_id
1 'polypeptide(L)'
;MEKLEEKGLKIYNAIFQGEKNVEIDEIEYPIKKFSSGIKYVDLFGYRFIEQNKNKKSEWGKKAREGHKIMWIIKGRRYISQILDGDYTELKKKST
;
A
#
# COMPACT_ATOMS: atom_id res chain seq x y z
N MET A 1 10.89 9.69 8.64
CA MET A 1 10.83 8.36 7.99
C MET A 1 9.94 7.44 8.80
N GLU A 2 10.12 7.38 10.12
CA GLU A 2 9.25 6.67 11.09
C GLU A 2 7.75 6.91 10.88
N LYS A 3 7.33 8.16 10.62
CA LYS A 3 5.91 8.47 10.38
C LYS A 3 5.30 7.81 9.14
N LEU A 4 6.09 7.49 8.10
CA LEU A 4 5.55 6.90 6.87
C LEU A 4 5.37 5.38 7.01
N GLU A 5 6.30 4.73 7.69
CA GLU A 5 6.22 3.32 8.04
C GLU A 5 5.02 3.05 8.95
N GLU A 6 4.89 3.78 10.06
CA GLU A 6 3.77 3.64 11.00
C GLU A 6 2.42 3.79 10.30
N LYS A 7 2.24 4.87 9.54
CA LYS A 7 1.02 5.11 8.75
C LYS A 7 0.83 4.03 7.69
N GLY A 8 1.91 3.60 7.04
CA GLY A 8 1.91 2.52 6.08
C GLY A 8 1.39 1.22 6.68
N LEU A 9 1.88 0.82 7.85
CA LEU A 9 1.46 -0.40 8.54
C LEU A 9 0.00 -0.31 9.01
N LYS A 10 -0.44 0.86 9.52
CA LYS A 10 -1.84 1.07 9.90
C LYS A 10 -2.78 0.94 8.70
N ILE A 11 -2.46 1.58 7.58
CA ILE A 11 -3.24 1.49 6.34
C ILE A 11 -3.20 0.08 5.75
N TYR A 12 -2.04 -0.57 5.76
CA TYR A 12 -1.86 -1.95 5.33
C TYR A 12 -2.81 -2.90 6.06
N ASN A 13 -2.82 -2.83 7.40
CA ASN A 13 -3.69 -3.66 8.22
C ASN A 13 -5.17 -3.42 7.89
N ALA A 14 -5.61 -2.16 7.83
CA ALA A 14 -7.00 -1.83 7.50
C ALA A 14 -7.42 -2.35 6.11
N ILE A 15 -6.57 -2.18 5.09
CA ILE A 15 -6.82 -2.68 3.72
C ILE A 15 -7.01 -4.19 3.71
N PHE A 16 -6.13 -4.94 4.38
CA PHE A 16 -6.13 -6.40 4.35
C PHE A 16 -7.05 -7.06 5.39
N GLN A 17 -7.51 -6.33 6.39
CA GLN A 17 -8.59 -6.75 7.31
C GLN A 17 -9.98 -6.52 6.71
N GLY A 18 -10.08 -5.71 5.65
CA GLY A 18 -11.36 -5.49 4.97
C GLY A 18 -12.15 -4.28 5.48
N GLU A 19 -11.49 -3.39 6.20
CA GLU A 19 -12.08 -2.17 6.72
C GLU A 19 -12.61 -1.26 5.61
N LYS A 20 -13.56 -0.39 5.99
CA LYS A 20 -14.09 0.64 5.09
C LYS A 20 -13.31 1.93 5.18
N ASN A 21 -12.84 2.26 6.38
CA ASN A 21 -12.10 3.48 6.71
C ASN A 21 -10.85 3.12 7.51
N VAL A 22 -9.90 4.04 7.57
CA VAL A 22 -8.73 3.98 8.45
C VAL A 22 -8.51 5.34 9.09
N GLU A 23 -8.35 5.37 10.40
CA GLU A 23 -8.03 6.60 11.14
C GLU A 23 -6.53 6.85 11.12
N ILE A 24 -6.10 8.04 10.69
CA ILE A 24 -4.70 8.48 10.69
C ILE A 24 -4.64 9.90 11.25
N ASP A 25 -3.82 10.12 12.28
CA ASP A 25 -3.72 11.40 12.99
C ASP A 25 -5.11 11.96 13.39
N GLU A 26 -5.95 11.11 14.01
CA GLU A 26 -7.33 11.44 14.45
C GLU A 26 -8.31 11.81 13.32
N ILE A 27 -7.93 11.58 12.06
CA ILE A 27 -8.78 11.84 10.89
C ILE A 27 -9.10 10.52 10.20
N GLU A 28 -10.38 10.27 9.91
CA GLU A 28 -10.80 9.11 9.12
C GLU A 28 -10.57 9.31 7.62
N TYR A 29 -9.95 8.31 6.98
CA TYR A 29 -9.76 8.25 5.54
C TYR A 29 -10.49 7.03 4.95
N PRO A 30 -11.26 7.17 3.86
CA PRO A 30 -11.95 6.06 3.24
C PRO A 30 -10.98 5.16 2.45
N ILE A 31 -11.16 3.85 2.57
CA ILE A 31 -10.48 2.85 1.73
C ILE A 31 -11.25 2.73 0.42
N LYS A 32 -10.68 3.32 -0.64
CA LYS A 32 -11.27 3.33 -1.98
C LYS A 32 -10.93 2.04 -2.70
N LYS A 33 -11.71 1.73 -3.74
CA LYS A 33 -11.47 0.59 -4.64
C LYS A 33 -11.52 1.04 -6.08
N PHE A 34 -10.62 0.51 -6.91
CA PHE A 34 -10.76 0.57 -8.36
C PHE A 34 -11.84 -0.43 -8.81
N SER A 35 -12.34 -0.28 -10.05
CA SER A 35 -13.24 -1.27 -10.67
C SER A 35 -12.66 -2.68 -10.72
N SER A 36 -11.33 -2.79 -10.73
CA SER A 36 -10.61 -4.06 -10.63
C SER A 36 -10.60 -4.68 -9.23
N GLY A 37 -11.25 -4.05 -8.25
CA GLY A 37 -11.31 -4.49 -6.84
C GLY A 37 -10.09 -4.10 -5.99
N ILE A 38 -9.07 -3.48 -6.58
CA ILE A 38 -7.83 -3.11 -5.90
C ILE A 38 -8.07 -1.96 -4.93
N LYS A 39 -7.70 -2.16 -3.67
CA LYS A 39 -7.89 -1.18 -2.61
C LYS A 39 -6.77 -0.15 -2.56
N TYR A 40 -7.11 1.09 -2.20
CA TYR A 40 -6.13 2.13 -1.96
C TYR A 40 -6.62 3.22 -1.01
N VAL A 41 -5.68 3.93 -0.42
CA VAL A 41 -5.89 5.15 0.38
C VAL A 41 -4.97 6.25 -0.14
N ASP A 42 -5.51 7.46 -0.30
CA ASP A 42 -4.73 8.65 -0.63
C ASP A 42 -4.55 9.50 0.63
N LEU A 43 -3.31 9.85 0.97
CA LEU A 43 -2.96 10.60 2.18
C LEU A 43 -1.77 11.52 1.90
N PHE A 44 -1.96 12.84 2.05
CA PHE A 44 -0.92 13.87 1.90
C PHE A 44 -0.01 13.71 0.66
N GLY A 45 -0.61 13.41 -0.50
CA GLY A 45 0.11 13.24 -1.77
C GLY A 45 0.78 11.87 -1.97
N TYR A 46 0.62 10.96 -1.00
CA TYR A 46 0.98 9.55 -1.12
C TYR A 46 -0.26 8.72 -1.44
N ARG A 47 -0.06 7.65 -2.21
CA ARG A 47 -1.04 6.60 -2.46
C ARG A 47 -0.53 5.30 -1.89
N PHE A 48 -1.31 4.71 -1.00
CA PHE A 48 -1.10 3.39 -0.40
C PHE A 48 -2.00 2.43 -1.17
N ILE A 49 -1.45 1.51 -1.94
CA ILE A 49 -2.21 0.70 -2.89
C ILE A 49 -1.85 -0.78 -2.81
N GLU A 50 -2.87 -1.62 -2.75
CA GLU A 50 -2.76 -3.08 -2.79
C GLU A 50 -2.17 -3.56 -4.13
N GLN A 51 -1.32 -4.58 -4.09
CA GLN A 51 -0.77 -5.19 -5.29
C GLN A 51 -1.87 -5.86 -6.12
N ASN A 52 -1.93 -5.52 -7.39
CA ASN A 52 -2.85 -6.17 -8.31
C ASN A 52 -2.40 -7.60 -8.65
N LYS A 53 -3.11 -8.59 -8.11
CA LYS A 53 -2.89 -10.03 -8.36
C LYS A 53 -3.02 -10.43 -9.83
N ASN A 54 -3.67 -9.63 -10.67
CA ASN A 54 -3.83 -9.93 -12.11
C ASN A 54 -2.62 -9.47 -12.93
N LYS A 55 -1.65 -8.76 -12.33
CA LYS A 55 -0.44 -8.34 -13.06
C LYS A 55 0.46 -9.55 -13.38
N LYS A 56 0.94 -9.60 -14.63
CA LYS A 56 1.96 -10.55 -15.10
C LYS A 56 3.35 -10.08 -14.63
N SER A 57 3.58 -10.15 -13.33
CA SER A 57 4.83 -9.75 -12.66
C SER A 57 5.08 -10.67 -11.47
N GLU A 58 6.32 -10.75 -10.99
CA GLU A 58 6.66 -11.52 -9.78
C GLU A 58 5.82 -11.09 -8.57
N TRP A 59 5.56 -9.80 -8.40
CA TRP A 59 4.69 -9.29 -7.33
C TRP A 59 3.24 -9.71 -7.50
N GLY A 60 2.74 -9.72 -8.74
CA GLY A 60 1.42 -10.25 -9.05
C GLY A 60 1.31 -11.76 -8.79
N LYS A 61 2.39 -12.51 -9.03
CA LYS A 61 2.49 -13.94 -8.69
C LYS A 61 2.42 -14.14 -7.17
N LYS A 62 3.23 -13.43 -6.40
CA LYS A 62 3.20 -13.46 -4.93
C LYS A 62 1.81 -13.13 -4.37
N ALA A 63 1.16 -12.10 -4.90
CA ALA A 63 -0.21 -11.76 -4.50
C ALA A 63 -1.24 -12.88 -4.80
N ARG A 64 -1.05 -13.64 -5.88
CA ARG A 64 -1.88 -14.83 -6.18
C ARG A 64 -1.58 -15.99 -5.22
N GLU A 65 -0.35 -16.09 -4.75
CA GLU A 65 0.10 -17.10 -3.76
C GLU A 65 -0.36 -16.77 -2.32
N GLY A 66 -1.02 -15.62 -2.11
CA GLY A 66 -1.59 -15.23 -0.82
C GLY A 66 -0.79 -14.17 -0.07
N HIS A 67 0.36 -13.75 -0.58
CA HIS A 67 1.14 -12.67 0.02
C HIS A 67 0.38 -11.34 -0.04
N LYS A 68 0.34 -10.66 1.09
CA LYS A 68 -0.28 -9.34 1.23
C LYS A 68 0.77 -8.29 0.91
N ILE A 69 0.59 -7.60 -0.22
CA ILE A 69 1.57 -6.63 -0.72
C ILE A 69 0.89 -5.29 -0.89
N MET A 70 1.48 -4.24 -0.32
CA MET A 70 1.07 -2.86 -0.52
C MET A 70 2.25 -2.01 -0.95
N TRP A 71 2.00 -1.09 -1.88
CA TRP A 71 2.97 -0.10 -2.32
C TRP A 71 2.60 1.28 -1.80
N ILE A 72 3.61 2.06 -1.46
CA ILE A 72 3.47 3.48 -1.12
C ILE A 72 4.11 4.28 -2.26
N ILE A 73 3.29 5.06 -2.95
CA ILE A 73 3.66 5.78 -4.17
C ILE A 73 3.49 7.28 -3.93
N LYS A 74 4.46 8.09 -4.35
CA LYS A 74 4.33 9.56 -4.37
C LYS A 74 4.48 10.05 -5.81
N GLY A 75 3.41 10.61 -6.37
CA GLY A 75 3.35 10.94 -7.80
C GLY A 75 3.56 9.68 -8.66
N ARG A 76 4.68 9.62 -9.39
CA ARG A 76 5.05 8.48 -10.26
C ARG A 76 6.10 7.54 -9.63
N ARG A 77 6.53 7.82 -8.41
CA ARG A 77 7.66 7.12 -7.77
C ARG A 77 7.16 6.16 -6.69
N TYR A 78 7.60 4.91 -6.77
CA TYR A 78 7.49 3.96 -5.67
C TYR A 78 8.49 4.34 -4.57
N ILE A 79 7.98 4.60 -3.37
CA ILE A 79 8.75 5.07 -2.21
C ILE A 79 9.08 3.91 -1.29
N SER A 80 8.10 3.07 -1.01
CA SER A 80 8.27 1.91 -0.15
C SER A 80 7.28 0.80 -0.48
N GLN A 81 7.54 -0.37 0.07
CA GLN A 81 6.74 -1.57 -0.03
C GLN A 81 6.47 -2.11 1.37
N ILE A 82 5.28 -2.67 1.58
CA ILE A 82 4.99 -3.53 2.72
C ILE A 82 4.64 -4.91 2.16
N LEU A 83 5.36 -5.93 2.58
CA LEU A 83 5.14 -7.35 2.22
C LEU A 83 4.88 -8.13 3.50
N ASP A 84 3.68 -8.67 3.66
CA ASP A 84 3.28 -9.49 4.81
C ASP A 84 3.51 -8.82 6.18
N GLY A 85 3.49 -7.47 6.20
CA GLY A 85 3.73 -6.66 7.40
C GLY A 85 5.16 -6.10 7.49
N ASP A 86 6.08 -6.55 6.64
CA ASP A 86 7.46 -6.05 6.63
C ASP A 86 7.60 -4.83 5.71
N TYR A 87 7.96 -3.69 6.31
CA TYR A 87 8.20 -2.44 5.59
C TYR A 87 9.60 -2.40 4.98
N THR A 88 9.70 -2.00 3.71
CA THR A 88 10.97 -1.80 3.00
C THR A 88 10.96 -0.48 2.24
N GLU A 89 11.94 0.39 2.50
CA GLU A 89 12.14 1.60 1.71
C GLU A 89 12.85 1.29 0.38
N LEU A 90 12.32 1.83 -0.71
CA LEU A 90 12.88 1.63 -2.05
C LEU A 90 13.87 2.76 -2.33
N LYS A 91 15.15 2.41 -2.36
CA LYS A 91 16.22 3.34 -2.71
C LYS A 91 16.00 3.89 -4.12
N LYS A 92 16.30 5.18 -4.31
CA LYS A 92 16.39 5.78 -5.65
C LYS A 92 17.51 5.02 -6.37
N LYS A 93 17.24 4.45 -7.55
CA LYS A 93 18.34 4.07 -8.44
C LYS A 93 19.04 5.38 -8.81
N SER A 94 20.23 5.60 -8.27
CA SER A 94 21.15 6.61 -8.79
C SER A 94 21.37 6.25 -10.25
N THR A 95 20.84 7.07 -11.15
CA THR A 95 21.16 7.01 -12.57
C THR A 95 22.42 7.84 -12.77
#